data_AF-A0A3B9PWM9-F1
#
_entry.id   AF-A0A3B9PWM9-F1
#
_cell.length_a   1.000
_cell.length_b   1.000
_cell.length_c   1.000
_cell.angle_alpha   90.00
_cell.angle_beta   90.00
_cell.angle_gamma   90.00
#
_symmetry.space_group_name_H-M   'P 1'
#
loop_
_entity.id
_entity.type
_entity.pdbx_description
1 polymer ?
#
loop_
_entity_poly.entity_id
_entity_poly.type
_entity_poly.pdbx_seq_one_letter_code
_entity_poly.pdbx_strand_id
1 'polypeptide(L)'
;MFSRFERRKELVEVDFGKKDYVFASSRVRSVEKYLLSRDKVEAMMDSKTPEDALKILYDIEYGDGSDTLPPSQFETLLKEEIRKVYSFVRGIAPDEAELYPFLYPYDYHNLKVLLKAEFLNIDPQPFLVDTGTIPAARMTVLVRERNFVGLTDKMRNGILEVVDVYSRTKDPQLIDFILDKACYEEMLESAKAGGSQFIVDYVRLQIDIINLKTFVRCRQMGKSWDFFSQVFIDGGRIQEKIFTGSYDEPYEQFAEKLIPYGLAVPMSEGGTMLRETGSFTALERLCDNRLVEFAKAAKHVTFGVEPLAAYLIAKEAEIRTVRIIMTGLLQNLSREEIAQRVRETYA
;
A
#
# COMPACT_ATOMS: atom_id res chain seq x y z
N MET A 1 43.44 1.12 -50.61
CA MET A 1 43.49 2.51 -50.14
C MET A 1 42.29 3.21 -50.79
N PHE A 2 41.06 3.03 -50.33
CA PHE A 2 40.43 3.71 -49.20
C PHE A 2 39.34 2.79 -48.62
N SER A 3 39.60 2.22 -47.45
CA SER A 3 38.62 1.54 -46.58
C SER A 3 38.80 2.18 -45.21
N ARG A 4 38.18 3.33 -44.97
CA ARG A 4 38.27 4.02 -43.66
C ARG A 4 37.21 5.09 -43.41
N PHE A 5 36.00 4.96 -43.98
CA PHE A 5 34.91 5.93 -43.72
C PHE A 5 33.53 5.29 -43.47
N GLU A 6 33.50 4.07 -42.93
CA GLU A 6 32.27 3.44 -42.40
C GLU A 6 32.49 2.84 -41.00
N ARG A 7 33.33 3.49 -40.19
CA ARG A 7 33.48 3.15 -38.76
C ARG A 7 33.36 4.41 -37.93
N ARG A 8 32.11 4.75 -37.58
CA ARG A 8 31.66 5.44 -36.35
C ARG A 8 30.24 5.99 -36.53
N LYS A 9 29.26 5.09 -36.42
CA LYS A 9 27.90 5.44 -35.96
C LYS A 9 27.34 4.38 -35.01
N GLU A 10 28.22 3.62 -34.37
CA GLU A 10 27.97 2.94 -33.10
C GLU A 10 28.77 3.73 -32.05
N LEU A 11 28.16 4.02 -30.89
CA LEU A 11 28.57 4.97 -29.84
C LEU A 11 27.93 6.36 -29.97
N VAL A 12 26.64 6.50 -29.62
CA VAL A 12 26.17 7.23 -28.41
C VAL A 12 24.74 6.75 -28.07
N GLU A 13 24.58 5.49 -27.68
CA GLU A 13 23.55 5.12 -26.69
C GLU A 13 24.31 4.88 -25.38
N VAL A 14 24.99 5.92 -24.91
CA VAL A 14 25.70 5.88 -23.63
C VAL A 14 24.69 6.27 -22.55
N ASP A 15 24.13 5.26 -21.90
CA ASP A 15 23.89 5.27 -20.45
C ASP A 15 22.99 6.39 -19.88
N PHE A 16 22.05 6.92 -20.68
CA PHE A 16 21.10 7.93 -20.20
C PHE A 16 20.17 7.37 -19.12
N GLY A 17 19.55 6.22 -19.37
CA GLY A 17 18.68 5.56 -18.37
C GLY A 17 19.36 5.31 -17.02
N LYS A 18 20.61 4.82 -17.00
CA LYS A 18 21.32 4.62 -15.72
C LYS A 18 21.67 5.92 -15.02
N LYS A 19 22.03 6.99 -15.75
CA LYS A 19 22.30 8.30 -15.13
C LYS A 19 21.05 8.91 -14.51
N ASP A 20 19.90 8.73 -15.14
CA ASP A 20 18.62 9.22 -14.64
C ASP A 20 18.23 8.47 -13.35
N TYR A 21 18.41 7.14 -13.29
CA TYR A 21 18.23 6.39 -12.03
C TYR A 21 19.28 6.70 -10.97
N VAL A 22 20.52 7.03 -11.34
CA VAL A 22 21.55 7.48 -10.39
C VAL A 22 21.11 8.79 -9.73
N PHE A 23 20.62 9.74 -10.51
CA PHE A 23 20.06 10.99 -10.00
C PHE A 23 18.85 10.74 -9.10
N ALA A 24 17.84 10.00 -9.58
CA ALA A 24 16.62 9.70 -8.84
C ALA A 24 16.91 9.02 -7.50
N SER A 25 17.74 7.96 -7.52
CA SER A 25 18.14 7.22 -6.31
C SER A 25 18.88 8.12 -5.32
N SER A 26 19.76 9.00 -5.81
CA SER A 26 20.50 9.94 -4.96
C SER A 26 19.58 10.99 -4.32
N ARG A 27 18.59 11.48 -5.06
CA ARG A 27 17.57 12.42 -4.55
C ARG A 27 16.72 11.77 -3.46
N VAL A 28 16.26 10.54 -3.66
CA VAL A 28 15.53 9.78 -2.64
C VAL A 28 16.36 9.60 -1.37
N ARG A 29 17.61 9.11 -1.50
CA ARG A 29 18.51 8.94 -0.34
C ARG A 29 18.75 10.23 0.43
N SER A 30 18.79 11.38 -0.26
CA SER A 30 18.97 12.69 0.40
C SER A 30 17.80 13.09 1.30
N VAL A 31 16.59 12.57 1.02
CA VAL A 31 15.38 12.85 1.81
C VAL A 31 15.03 11.73 2.80
N GLU A 32 15.67 10.56 2.73
CA GLU A 32 15.47 9.48 3.72
C GLU A 32 15.80 9.90 5.16
N LYS A 33 16.68 10.91 5.35
CA LYS A 33 16.98 11.48 6.68
C LYS A 33 15.76 12.13 7.37
N TYR A 34 14.72 12.46 6.60
CA TYR A 34 13.46 13.01 7.09
C TYR A 34 12.41 11.93 7.38
N LEU A 35 12.75 10.65 7.20
CA LEU A 35 11.89 9.57 7.68
C LEU A 35 11.80 9.59 9.21
N LEU A 36 10.65 9.17 9.71
CA LEU A 36 10.35 8.99 11.11
C LEU A 36 11.15 7.80 11.64
N SER A 37 12.22 8.12 12.36
CA SER A 37 13.05 7.14 13.05
C SER A 37 12.30 6.54 14.24
N ARG A 38 12.80 5.39 14.70
CA ARG A 38 12.28 4.74 15.91
C ARG A 38 12.27 5.68 17.12
N ASP A 39 13.32 6.45 17.33
CA ASP A 39 13.41 7.40 18.44
C ASP A 39 12.32 8.48 18.38
N LYS A 40 11.97 8.93 17.16
CA LYS A 40 10.87 9.90 16.97
C LYS A 40 9.51 9.25 17.20
N VAL A 41 9.32 7.98 16.79
CA VAL A 41 8.10 7.22 17.11
C VAL A 41 7.92 7.09 18.63
N GLU A 42 8.97 6.73 19.37
CA GLU A 42 8.93 6.66 20.84
C GLU A 42 8.60 8.04 21.43
N ALA A 43 9.26 9.10 20.97
CA ALA A 43 8.98 10.48 21.42
C ALA A 43 7.54 10.93 21.12
N MET A 44 6.96 10.53 19.99
CA MET A 44 5.55 10.79 19.69
C MET A 44 4.62 10.03 20.64
N MET A 45 4.91 8.78 20.97
CA MET A 45 4.11 8.01 21.95
C MET A 45 4.24 8.58 23.37
N ASP A 46 5.40 9.14 23.72
CA ASP A 46 5.68 9.79 25.01
C ASP A 46 5.12 11.21 25.12
N SER A 47 4.56 11.74 24.02
CA SER A 47 4.00 13.09 24.00
C SER A 47 2.81 13.21 24.92
N LYS A 48 2.80 14.27 25.75
CA LYS A 48 1.71 14.51 26.72
C LYS A 48 0.43 14.97 26.06
N THR A 49 0.54 15.61 24.90
CA THR A 49 -0.60 16.10 24.13
C THR A 49 -0.41 15.80 22.63
N PRO A 50 -1.50 15.66 21.86
CA PRO A 50 -1.43 15.53 20.41
C PRO A 50 -0.65 16.65 19.71
N GLU A 51 -0.69 17.88 20.24
CA GLU A 51 0.06 19.03 19.71
C GLU A 51 1.57 18.81 19.79
N ASP A 52 2.07 18.17 20.86
CA ASP A 52 3.50 17.89 21.01
C ASP A 52 3.96 16.82 20.01
N ALA A 53 3.13 15.79 19.76
CA ALA A 53 3.40 14.80 18.73
C ALA A 53 3.40 15.41 17.32
N LEU A 54 2.52 16.38 17.02
CA LEU A 54 2.52 17.10 15.76
C LEU A 54 3.80 17.91 15.52
N LYS A 55 4.39 18.52 16.56
CA LYS A 55 5.65 19.27 16.42
C LYS A 55 6.77 18.38 15.89
N ILE A 56 6.85 17.13 16.36
CA ILE A 56 7.83 16.14 15.88
C ILE A 56 7.66 15.90 14.38
N LEU A 57 6.42 15.87 13.87
CA LEU A 57 6.14 15.72 12.43
C LEU A 57 6.60 16.95 11.65
N TYR A 58 6.31 18.16 12.14
CA TYR A 58 6.77 19.39 11.49
C TYR A 58 8.29 19.50 11.46
N ASP A 59 9.00 19.04 12.50
CA ASP A 59 10.46 19.01 12.57
C ASP A 59 11.09 18.08 11.51
N ILE A 60 10.32 17.11 11.01
CA ILE A 60 10.73 16.22 9.89
C ILE A 60 10.10 16.63 8.56
N GLU A 61 9.64 17.88 8.47
CA GLU A 61 9.09 18.49 7.26
C GLU A 61 7.81 17.77 6.76
N TYR A 62 6.95 17.24 7.65
CA TYR A 62 5.63 16.75 7.22
C TYR A 62 4.74 17.86 6.68
N GLY A 63 3.96 17.52 5.65
CA GLY A 63 3.04 18.44 4.98
C GLY A 63 3.75 19.31 3.95
N ASP A 64 3.02 20.29 3.41
CA ASP A 64 3.53 21.21 2.39
C ASP A 64 4.18 22.48 2.97
N GLY A 65 4.20 22.61 4.31
CA GLY A 65 4.81 23.73 5.02
C GLY A 65 3.97 25.01 4.99
N SER A 66 2.71 24.94 4.55
CA SER A 66 1.85 26.11 4.37
C SER A 66 1.26 26.63 5.68
N ASP A 67 0.81 25.76 6.60
CA ASP A 67 0.21 26.14 7.89
C ASP A 67 0.31 25.05 8.97
N THR A 68 0.36 25.45 10.25
CA THR A 68 0.22 24.53 11.37
C THR A 68 -1.25 24.17 11.58
N LEU A 69 -1.59 22.90 11.33
CA LEU A 69 -2.93 22.36 11.53
C LEU A 69 -3.19 22.00 13.00
N PRO A 70 -4.44 22.16 13.49
CA PRO A 70 -4.81 21.67 14.81
C PRO A 70 -4.77 20.13 14.83
N PRO A 71 -4.54 19.49 16.00
CA PRO A 71 -4.45 18.02 16.07
C PRO A 71 -5.66 17.28 15.57
N SER A 72 -6.87 17.85 15.67
CA SER A 72 -8.08 17.25 15.13
C SER A 72 -8.08 17.13 13.60
N GLN A 73 -7.21 17.85 12.91
CA GLN A 73 -7.06 17.86 11.46
C GLN A 73 -5.79 17.14 10.98
N PHE A 74 -5.16 16.30 11.82
CA PHE A 74 -3.94 15.58 11.44
C PHE A 74 -4.10 14.72 10.18
N GLU A 75 -5.30 14.22 9.87
CA GLU A 75 -5.55 13.47 8.62
C GLU A 75 -5.33 14.33 7.36
N THR A 76 -5.57 15.64 7.44
CA THR A 76 -5.25 16.57 6.34
C THR A 76 -3.74 16.66 6.14
N LEU A 77 -2.97 16.76 7.23
CA LEU A 77 -1.50 16.73 7.19
C LEU A 77 -0.97 15.44 6.53
N LEU A 78 -1.56 14.28 6.90
CA LEU A 78 -1.19 13.00 6.29
C LEU A 78 -1.54 12.92 4.80
N LYS A 79 -2.68 13.49 4.39
CA LYS A 79 -3.10 13.61 2.98
C LYS A 79 -2.19 14.55 2.18
N GLU A 80 -1.67 15.61 2.80
CA GLU A 80 -0.71 16.51 2.17
C GLU A 80 0.65 15.83 2.03
N GLU A 81 1.10 15.12 3.06
CA GLU A 81 2.37 14.41 3.04
C GLU A 81 2.39 13.31 1.96
N ILE A 82 1.33 12.49 1.86
CA ILE A 82 1.26 11.46 0.83
C ILE A 82 1.32 12.08 -0.58
N ARG A 83 0.61 13.20 -0.81
CA ARG A 83 0.63 13.92 -2.09
C ARG A 83 2.02 14.46 -2.40
N LYS A 84 2.69 15.07 -1.41
CA LYS A 84 4.05 15.60 -1.52
C LYS A 84 5.04 14.50 -1.88
N VAL A 85 4.99 13.37 -1.19
CA VAL A 85 5.86 12.21 -1.43
C VAL A 85 5.69 11.68 -2.85
N TYR A 86 4.45 11.41 -3.26
CA TYR A 86 4.20 10.87 -4.60
C TYR A 86 4.54 11.88 -5.70
N SER A 87 4.25 13.17 -5.52
CA SER A 87 4.65 14.23 -6.45
C SER A 87 6.17 14.30 -6.60
N PHE A 88 6.90 14.25 -5.48
CA PHE A 88 8.36 14.22 -5.48
C PHE A 88 8.93 13.02 -6.22
N VAL A 89 8.47 11.80 -5.89
CA VAL A 89 9.00 10.57 -6.50
C VAL A 89 8.66 10.49 -7.99
N ARG A 90 7.43 10.84 -8.39
CA ARG A 90 7.03 10.91 -9.81
C ARG A 90 7.84 11.96 -10.57
N GLY A 91 8.14 13.10 -9.96
CA GLY A 91 8.91 14.17 -10.58
C GLY A 91 10.39 13.86 -10.82
N ILE A 92 10.94 12.82 -10.18
CA ILE A 92 12.33 12.37 -10.37
C ILE A 92 12.47 11.01 -11.02
N ALA A 93 11.37 10.26 -11.17
CA ALA A 93 11.40 8.94 -11.78
C ALA A 93 11.66 9.05 -13.30
N PRO A 94 12.61 8.28 -13.85
CA PRO A 94 12.88 8.29 -15.29
C PRO A 94 11.69 7.77 -16.11
N ASP A 95 11.03 6.72 -15.62
CA ASP A 95 9.77 6.21 -16.15
C ASP A 95 8.74 6.13 -15.03
N GLU A 96 7.69 6.94 -15.15
CA GLU A 96 6.61 6.99 -14.18
C GLU A 96 5.77 5.69 -14.17
N ALA A 97 5.71 4.97 -15.31
CA ALA A 97 4.93 3.75 -15.43
C ALA A 97 5.41 2.64 -14.49
N GLU A 98 6.70 2.64 -14.12
CA GLU A 98 7.25 1.71 -13.13
C GLU A 98 6.68 1.93 -11.71
N LEU A 99 6.13 3.12 -11.45
CA LEU A 99 5.52 3.47 -10.16
C LEU A 99 4.01 3.21 -10.12
N TYR A 100 3.38 2.88 -11.24
CA TYR A 100 1.93 2.66 -11.31
C TYR A 100 1.41 1.59 -10.33
N PRO A 101 2.14 0.51 -9.99
CA PRO A 101 1.71 -0.42 -8.94
C PRO A 101 1.45 0.22 -7.58
N PHE A 102 2.08 1.37 -7.29
CA PHE A 102 1.86 2.15 -6.07
C PHE A 102 0.71 3.17 -6.21
N LEU A 103 0.36 3.57 -7.44
CA LEU A 103 -0.70 4.55 -7.71
C LEU A 103 -2.08 3.90 -7.86
N TYR A 104 -2.16 2.68 -8.41
CA TYR A 104 -3.44 1.98 -8.60
C TYR A 104 -4.29 1.82 -7.35
N PRO A 105 -3.74 1.54 -6.14
CA PRO A 105 -4.55 1.50 -4.92
C PRO A 105 -5.42 2.75 -4.71
N TYR A 106 -4.92 3.93 -5.09
CA TYR A 106 -5.66 5.20 -5.00
C TYR A 106 -6.74 5.33 -6.07
N ASP A 107 -6.49 4.85 -7.29
CA ASP A 107 -7.52 4.81 -8.35
C ASP A 107 -8.66 3.87 -7.95
N TYR A 108 -8.34 2.66 -7.48
CA TYR A 108 -9.34 1.69 -7.04
C TYR A 108 -10.07 2.13 -5.76
N HIS A 109 -9.39 2.85 -4.85
CA HIS A 109 -10.07 3.53 -3.75
C HIS A 109 -11.11 4.53 -4.25
N ASN A 110 -10.75 5.40 -5.20
CA ASN A 110 -11.69 6.36 -5.79
C ASN A 110 -12.86 5.66 -6.50
N LEU A 111 -12.61 4.57 -7.22
CA LEU A 111 -13.67 3.76 -7.82
C LEU A 111 -14.65 3.22 -6.76
N LYS A 112 -14.12 2.64 -5.67
CA LYS A 112 -14.93 2.16 -4.54
C LYS A 112 -15.77 3.27 -3.92
N VAL A 113 -15.16 4.43 -3.68
CA VAL A 113 -15.85 5.62 -3.14
C VAL A 113 -16.97 6.07 -4.06
N LEU A 114 -16.70 6.24 -5.36
CA LEU A 114 -17.67 6.74 -6.33
C LEU A 114 -18.87 5.79 -6.49
N LEU A 115 -18.63 4.48 -6.58
CA LEU A 115 -19.71 3.49 -6.72
C LEU A 115 -20.54 3.39 -5.43
N LYS A 116 -19.89 3.35 -4.26
CA LYS A 116 -20.61 3.35 -2.97
C LYS A 116 -21.41 4.63 -2.77
N ALA A 117 -20.86 5.78 -3.15
CA ALA A 117 -21.54 7.06 -3.07
C ALA A 117 -22.76 7.14 -3.98
N GLU A 118 -22.67 6.59 -5.20
CA GLU A 118 -23.80 6.47 -6.12
C GLU A 118 -24.92 5.60 -5.52
N PHE A 119 -24.57 4.43 -4.95
CA PHE A 119 -25.55 3.50 -4.40
C PHE A 119 -26.19 3.98 -3.08
N LEU A 120 -25.44 4.71 -2.26
CA LEU A 120 -25.88 5.23 -0.97
C LEU A 120 -26.43 6.66 -1.07
N ASN A 121 -26.34 7.30 -2.24
CA ASN A 121 -26.73 8.68 -2.49
C ASN A 121 -26.08 9.69 -1.52
N ILE A 122 -24.76 9.58 -1.34
CA ILE A 122 -23.94 10.47 -0.52
C ILE A 122 -22.92 11.23 -1.38
N ASP A 123 -22.38 12.33 -0.86
CA ASP A 123 -21.32 13.07 -1.53
C ASP A 123 -19.97 12.31 -1.46
N PRO A 124 -19.36 11.94 -2.61
CA PRO A 124 -18.07 11.25 -2.62
C PRO A 124 -16.89 12.18 -2.30
N GLN A 125 -17.00 13.51 -2.52
CA GLN A 125 -15.85 14.43 -2.55
C GLN A 125 -14.95 14.37 -1.31
N PRO A 126 -15.46 14.29 -0.07
CA PRO A 126 -14.61 14.25 1.14
C PRO A 126 -13.69 13.03 1.22
N PHE A 127 -14.03 11.96 0.49
CA PHE A 127 -13.37 10.65 0.55
C PHE A 127 -12.47 10.37 -0.65
N LEU A 128 -12.48 11.23 -1.68
CA LEU A 128 -11.60 11.09 -2.85
C LEU A 128 -10.16 11.47 -2.51
N VAL A 129 -9.23 10.86 -3.24
CA VAL A 129 -7.79 11.06 -3.11
C VAL A 129 -7.17 11.35 -4.48
N ASP A 130 -6.34 12.38 -4.57
CA ASP A 130 -5.74 12.82 -5.85
C ASP A 130 -4.27 12.40 -5.90
N THR A 131 -4.04 11.09 -5.90
CA THR A 131 -2.71 10.45 -5.88
C THR A 131 -2.63 9.25 -6.81
N GLY A 132 -3.73 8.89 -7.50
CA GLY A 132 -3.75 7.82 -8.47
C GLY A 132 -3.16 8.20 -9.83
N THR A 133 -3.26 7.28 -10.79
CA THR A 133 -2.89 7.51 -12.19
C THR A 133 -3.90 8.42 -12.90
N ILE A 134 -5.14 8.47 -12.41
CA ILE A 134 -6.22 9.29 -12.97
C ILE A 134 -6.63 10.35 -11.94
N PRO A 135 -6.65 11.65 -12.30
CA PRO A 135 -7.12 12.70 -11.40
C PRO A 135 -8.53 12.42 -10.88
N ALA A 136 -8.78 12.65 -9.59
CA ALA A 136 -10.04 12.30 -8.93
C ALA A 136 -11.27 12.95 -9.59
N ALA A 137 -11.13 14.20 -10.03
CA ALA A 137 -12.18 14.92 -10.77
C ALA A 137 -12.50 14.25 -12.12
N ARG A 138 -11.48 13.77 -12.83
CA ARG A 138 -11.65 13.04 -14.09
C ARG A 138 -12.30 11.69 -13.84
N MET A 139 -11.85 10.94 -12.84
CA MET A 139 -12.45 9.65 -12.45
C MET A 139 -13.95 9.80 -12.14
N THR A 140 -14.32 10.87 -11.42
CA THR A 140 -15.71 11.19 -11.08
C THR A 140 -16.58 11.31 -12.34
N VAL A 141 -16.10 12.03 -13.36
CA VAL A 141 -16.82 12.19 -14.64
C VAL A 141 -16.96 10.86 -15.37
N LEU A 142 -15.87 10.09 -15.49
CA LEU A 142 -15.85 8.79 -16.19
C LEU A 142 -16.85 7.80 -15.57
N VAL A 143 -16.88 7.69 -14.23
CA VAL A 143 -17.80 6.80 -13.52
C VAL A 143 -19.25 7.28 -13.65
N ARG A 144 -19.51 8.57 -13.40
CA ARG A 144 -20.88 9.15 -13.44
C ARG A 144 -21.52 9.02 -14.82
N GLU A 145 -20.76 9.28 -15.88
CA GLU A 145 -21.27 9.29 -17.25
C GLU A 145 -21.23 7.90 -17.90
N ARG A 146 -20.76 6.88 -17.16
CA ARG A 146 -20.51 5.51 -17.68
C ARG A 146 -19.66 5.54 -18.96
N ASN A 147 -18.76 6.52 -19.06
CA ASN A 147 -17.81 6.67 -20.15
C ASN A 147 -16.45 6.17 -19.67
N PHE A 148 -16.12 4.94 -20.02
CA PHE A 148 -14.91 4.28 -19.53
C PHE A 148 -13.69 4.48 -20.45
N VAL A 149 -13.75 5.45 -21.38
CA VAL A 149 -12.61 5.78 -22.25
C VAL A 149 -11.46 6.33 -21.40
N GLY A 150 -10.33 5.62 -21.43
CA GLY A 150 -9.14 5.95 -20.66
C GLY A 150 -9.05 5.27 -19.30
N LEU A 151 -10.02 4.42 -18.93
CA LEU A 151 -9.83 3.43 -17.86
C LEU A 151 -9.08 2.22 -18.42
N THR A 152 -8.36 1.50 -17.55
CA THR A 152 -7.83 0.18 -17.92
C THR A 152 -8.96 -0.82 -18.10
N ASP A 153 -8.68 -1.93 -18.80
CA ASP A 153 -9.66 -2.99 -18.97
C ASP A 153 -10.10 -3.59 -17.62
N LYS A 154 -9.19 -3.73 -16.64
CA LYS A 154 -9.53 -4.26 -15.30
C LYS A 154 -10.44 -3.30 -14.54
N MET A 155 -10.15 -1.99 -14.56
CA MET A 155 -11.03 -0.98 -13.96
C MET A 155 -12.42 -1.02 -14.58
N ARG A 156 -12.51 -1.01 -15.92
CA ARG A 156 -13.79 -1.09 -16.63
C ARG A 156 -14.56 -2.36 -16.26
N ASN A 157 -13.91 -3.51 -16.32
CA ASN A 157 -14.54 -4.80 -16.04
C ASN A 157 -14.99 -4.89 -14.58
N GLY A 158 -14.17 -4.43 -13.63
CA GLY A 158 -14.51 -4.37 -12.21
C GLY A 158 -15.72 -3.47 -11.93
N ILE A 159 -15.80 -2.29 -12.57
CA ILE A 159 -16.98 -1.41 -12.46
C ILE A 159 -18.24 -2.12 -12.97
N LEU A 160 -18.17 -2.75 -14.14
CA LEU A 160 -19.31 -3.45 -14.75
C LEU A 160 -19.78 -4.62 -13.88
N GLU A 161 -18.84 -5.40 -13.34
CA GLU A 161 -19.14 -6.51 -12.43
C GLU A 161 -19.77 -6.01 -11.13
N VAL A 162 -19.24 -4.94 -10.52
CA VAL A 162 -19.86 -4.34 -9.33
C VAL A 162 -21.30 -3.90 -9.59
N VAL A 163 -21.55 -3.19 -10.70
CA VAL A 163 -22.90 -2.72 -11.05
C VAL A 163 -23.86 -3.89 -11.21
N ASP A 164 -23.44 -4.95 -11.90
CA ASP A 164 -24.24 -6.15 -12.10
C ASP A 164 -24.53 -6.89 -10.78
N VAL A 165 -23.48 -7.20 -10.00
CA VAL A 165 -23.61 -7.94 -8.74
C VAL A 165 -24.42 -7.16 -7.71
N TYR A 166 -24.13 -5.87 -7.52
CA TYR A 166 -24.84 -5.02 -6.57
C TYR A 166 -26.32 -4.85 -6.94
N SER A 167 -26.65 -4.84 -8.24
CA SER A 167 -28.04 -4.78 -8.68
C SER A 167 -28.87 -5.98 -8.20
N ARG A 168 -28.24 -7.16 -8.04
CA ARG A 168 -28.86 -8.42 -7.64
C ARG A 168 -28.85 -8.64 -6.13
N THR A 169 -27.76 -8.28 -5.45
CA THR A 169 -27.55 -8.63 -4.03
C THR A 169 -27.79 -7.49 -3.07
N LYS A 170 -27.56 -6.24 -3.51
CA LYS A 170 -27.52 -5.03 -2.65
C LYS A 170 -26.48 -5.12 -1.51
N ASP A 171 -25.49 -6.00 -1.62
CA ASP A 171 -24.44 -6.15 -0.63
C ASP A 171 -23.22 -5.27 -0.97
N PRO A 172 -22.94 -4.21 -0.18
CA PRO A 172 -21.80 -3.33 -0.42
C PRO A 172 -20.44 -3.98 -0.17
N GLN A 173 -20.37 -5.12 0.54
CA GLN A 173 -19.10 -5.81 0.80
C GLN A 173 -18.50 -6.40 -0.48
N LEU A 174 -19.36 -6.81 -1.42
CA LEU A 174 -18.93 -7.36 -2.70
C LEU A 174 -18.19 -6.33 -3.57
N ILE A 175 -18.47 -5.03 -3.37
CA ILE A 175 -17.78 -3.93 -4.06
C ILE A 175 -16.29 -3.95 -3.72
N ASP A 176 -15.97 -4.12 -2.43
CA ASP A 176 -14.59 -4.17 -1.98
C ASP A 176 -13.89 -5.40 -2.56
N PHE A 177 -14.50 -6.59 -2.50
CA PHE A 177 -13.87 -7.81 -3.01
C PHE A 177 -13.57 -7.77 -4.51
N ILE A 178 -14.54 -7.33 -5.32
CA ILE A 178 -14.38 -7.26 -6.78
C ILE A 178 -13.27 -6.27 -7.15
N LEU A 179 -13.31 -5.07 -6.58
CA LEU A 179 -12.36 -4.02 -6.92
C LEU A 179 -10.98 -4.24 -6.31
N ASP A 180 -10.87 -4.87 -5.13
CA ASP A 180 -9.58 -5.24 -4.55
C ASP A 180 -8.90 -6.32 -5.39
N LYS A 181 -9.66 -7.33 -5.87
CA LYS A 181 -9.12 -8.36 -6.78
C LYS A 181 -8.59 -7.74 -8.07
N ALA A 182 -9.39 -6.87 -8.71
CA ALA A 182 -8.98 -6.16 -9.93
C ALA A 182 -7.77 -5.24 -9.67
N CYS A 183 -7.70 -4.59 -8.50
CA CYS A 183 -6.58 -3.75 -8.11
C CYS A 183 -5.28 -4.54 -8.04
N TYR A 184 -5.25 -5.66 -7.31
CA TYR A 184 -4.03 -6.45 -7.15
C TYR A 184 -3.61 -7.15 -8.45
N GLU A 185 -4.57 -7.53 -9.31
CA GLU A 185 -4.28 -8.04 -10.65
C GLU A 185 -3.58 -6.98 -11.51
N GLU A 186 -4.13 -5.76 -11.55
CA GLU A 186 -3.54 -4.63 -12.28
C GLU A 186 -2.16 -4.26 -11.74
N MET A 187 -2.00 -4.18 -10.41
CA MET A 187 -0.71 -3.91 -9.76
C MET A 187 0.34 -4.94 -10.15
N LEU A 188 -0.02 -6.23 -10.18
CA LEU A 188 0.93 -7.30 -10.50
C LEU A 188 1.29 -7.32 -11.99
N GLU A 189 0.34 -7.07 -12.88
CA GLU A 189 0.61 -6.97 -14.31
C GLU A 189 1.50 -5.76 -14.63
N SER A 190 1.18 -4.60 -14.06
CA SER A 190 1.98 -3.38 -14.20
C SER A 190 3.39 -3.55 -13.63
N ALA A 191 3.53 -4.19 -12.46
CA ALA A 191 4.85 -4.48 -11.88
C ALA A 191 5.69 -5.40 -12.80
N LYS A 192 5.06 -6.40 -13.43
CA LYS A 192 5.75 -7.28 -14.40
C LYS A 192 6.15 -6.52 -15.67
N ALA A 193 5.28 -5.63 -16.16
CA ALA A 193 5.56 -4.82 -17.33
C ALA A 193 6.71 -3.83 -17.09
N GLY A 194 6.81 -3.26 -15.88
CA GLY A 194 7.92 -2.39 -15.46
C GLY A 194 9.24 -3.13 -15.20
N GLY A 195 9.27 -4.46 -15.18
CA GLY A 195 10.50 -5.24 -15.16
C GLY A 195 11.27 -5.30 -13.83
N SER A 196 10.86 -4.59 -12.77
CA SER A 196 11.50 -4.68 -11.46
C SER A 196 11.00 -5.89 -10.66
N GLN A 197 11.86 -6.89 -10.49
CA GLN A 197 11.56 -8.07 -9.69
C GLN A 197 11.25 -7.73 -8.23
N PHE A 198 11.86 -6.67 -7.69
CA PHE A 198 11.59 -6.17 -6.35
C PHE A 198 10.13 -5.71 -6.20
N ILE A 199 9.61 -4.93 -7.15
CA ILE A 199 8.21 -4.46 -7.12
C ILE A 199 7.26 -5.64 -7.32
N VAL A 200 7.56 -6.56 -8.25
CA VAL A 200 6.77 -7.80 -8.44
C VAL A 200 6.68 -8.60 -7.14
N ASP A 201 7.81 -8.79 -6.46
CA ASP A 201 7.87 -9.54 -5.21
C ASP A 201 7.17 -8.81 -4.06
N TYR A 202 7.21 -7.48 -4.04
CA TYR A 202 6.46 -6.66 -3.10
C TYR A 202 4.95 -6.82 -3.29
N VAL A 203 4.45 -6.70 -4.52
CA VAL A 203 3.02 -6.88 -4.83
C VAL A 203 2.57 -8.30 -4.49
N ARG A 204 3.38 -9.32 -4.80
CA ARG A 204 3.10 -10.72 -4.40
C ARG A 204 3.00 -10.89 -2.90
N LEU A 205 3.92 -10.28 -2.13
CA LEU A 205 3.88 -10.33 -0.68
C LEU A 205 2.62 -9.63 -0.13
N GLN A 206 2.20 -8.51 -0.74
CA GLN A 206 0.92 -7.87 -0.38
C GLN A 206 -0.27 -8.80 -0.63
N ILE A 207 -0.30 -9.49 -1.78
CA ILE A 207 -1.36 -10.47 -2.13
C ILE A 207 -1.38 -11.61 -1.11
N ASP A 208 -0.22 -12.17 -0.76
CA ASP A 208 -0.12 -13.23 0.25
C ASP A 208 -0.63 -12.76 1.62
N ILE A 209 -0.28 -11.54 2.03
CA ILE A 209 -0.70 -10.93 3.30
C ILE A 209 -2.20 -10.63 3.31
N ILE A 210 -2.78 -10.10 2.22
CA ILE A 210 -4.23 -9.83 2.18
C ILE A 210 -5.01 -11.14 2.21
N ASN A 211 -4.58 -12.17 1.47
CA ASN A 211 -5.19 -13.49 1.53
C ASN A 211 -5.09 -14.12 2.92
N LEU A 212 -3.94 -13.97 3.60
CA LEU A 212 -3.78 -14.43 5.00
C LEU A 212 -4.77 -13.74 5.95
N LYS A 213 -4.87 -12.41 5.88
CA LYS A 213 -5.82 -11.65 6.72
C LYS A 213 -7.27 -12.03 6.39
N THR A 214 -7.60 -12.18 5.11
CA THR A 214 -8.94 -12.58 4.65
C THR A 214 -9.29 -14.00 5.10
N PHE A 215 -8.35 -14.95 5.01
CA PHE A 215 -8.52 -16.32 5.50
C PHE A 215 -8.88 -16.35 6.99
N VAL A 216 -8.10 -15.65 7.82
CA VAL A 216 -8.33 -15.58 9.26
C VAL A 216 -9.69 -14.92 9.57
N ARG A 217 -10.03 -13.82 8.88
CA ARG A 217 -11.33 -13.15 9.04
C ARG A 217 -12.50 -14.06 8.66
N CYS A 218 -12.42 -14.76 7.53
CA CYS A 218 -13.45 -15.71 7.08
C CYS A 218 -13.70 -16.79 8.14
N ARG A 219 -12.63 -17.37 8.69
CA ARG A 219 -12.72 -18.38 9.76
C ARG A 219 -13.38 -17.82 11.02
N GLN A 220 -12.97 -16.64 11.48
CA GLN A 220 -13.58 -16.00 12.67
C GLN A 220 -15.06 -15.64 12.48
N MET A 221 -15.46 -15.33 11.25
CA MET A 221 -16.86 -15.06 10.90
C MET A 221 -17.69 -16.33 10.67
N GLY A 222 -17.09 -17.52 10.81
CA GLY A 222 -17.76 -18.80 10.53
C GLY A 222 -18.14 -18.99 9.06
N LYS A 223 -17.46 -18.28 8.14
CA LYS A 223 -17.63 -18.49 6.69
C LYS A 223 -16.98 -19.80 6.27
N SER A 224 -17.44 -20.39 5.18
CA SER A 224 -16.87 -21.62 4.63
C SER A 224 -15.58 -21.35 3.84
N TRP A 225 -14.79 -22.40 3.61
CA TRP A 225 -13.66 -22.34 2.68
C TRP A 225 -14.10 -21.97 1.26
N ASP A 226 -15.31 -22.36 0.83
CA ASP A 226 -15.88 -21.97 -0.46
C ASP A 226 -16.07 -20.45 -0.57
N PHE A 227 -16.54 -19.80 0.50
CA PHE A 227 -16.61 -18.34 0.54
C PHE A 227 -15.21 -17.71 0.44
N PHE A 228 -14.22 -18.27 1.15
CA PHE A 228 -12.84 -17.80 1.04
C PHE A 228 -12.30 -17.92 -0.39
N SER A 229 -12.55 -19.05 -1.07
CA SER A 229 -12.16 -19.26 -2.47
C SER A 229 -12.73 -18.20 -3.41
N GLN A 230 -13.95 -17.71 -3.16
CA GLN A 230 -14.57 -16.65 -3.96
C GLN A 230 -13.89 -15.29 -3.78
N VAL A 231 -13.34 -15.02 -2.59
CA VAL A 231 -12.65 -13.75 -2.26
C VAL A 231 -11.12 -13.86 -2.30
N PHE A 232 -10.59 -15.01 -2.71
CA PHE A 232 -9.15 -15.23 -2.87
C PHE A 232 -8.61 -14.41 -4.03
N ILE A 233 -7.45 -13.78 -3.80
CA ILE A 233 -6.76 -12.96 -4.78
C ILE A 233 -5.59 -13.75 -5.35
N ASP A 234 -5.64 -14.01 -6.66
CA ASP A 234 -4.59 -14.73 -7.37
C ASP A 234 -3.30 -13.91 -7.52
N GLY A 235 -2.20 -14.60 -7.82
CA GLY A 235 -0.94 -13.97 -8.22
C GLY A 235 0.12 -13.84 -7.11
N GLY A 236 -0.25 -14.12 -5.85
CA GLY A 236 0.68 -14.28 -4.72
C GLY A 236 1.60 -15.50 -4.85
N ARG A 237 2.45 -15.75 -3.86
CA ARG A 237 3.32 -16.94 -3.80
C ARG A 237 2.64 -18.12 -3.12
N ILE A 238 1.68 -17.87 -2.23
CA ILE A 238 0.94 -18.91 -1.53
C ILE A 238 -0.24 -19.33 -2.40
N GLN A 239 -0.28 -20.61 -2.75
CA GLN A 239 -1.39 -21.16 -3.52
C GLN A 239 -2.65 -21.29 -2.66
N GLU A 240 -3.81 -21.01 -3.24
CA GLU A 240 -5.13 -21.11 -2.58
C GLU A 240 -5.30 -22.43 -1.79
N LYS A 241 -4.87 -23.54 -2.38
CA LYS A 241 -4.93 -24.89 -1.78
C LYS A 241 -4.24 -25.01 -0.41
N ILE A 242 -3.23 -24.17 -0.15
CA ILE A 242 -2.53 -24.15 1.15
C ILE A 242 -3.46 -23.55 2.21
N PHE A 243 -4.25 -22.53 1.86
CA PHE A 243 -5.25 -21.96 2.75
C PHE A 243 -6.44 -22.91 2.93
N THR A 244 -7.07 -23.37 1.84
CA THR A 244 -8.28 -24.20 1.91
C THR A 244 -7.99 -25.56 2.57
N GLY A 245 -6.82 -26.15 2.32
CA GLY A 245 -6.38 -27.37 3.00
C GLY A 245 -6.06 -27.20 4.49
N SER A 246 -5.91 -25.96 4.96
CA SER A 246 -5.65 -25.60 6.37
C SER A 246 -6.84 -24.94 7.05
N TYR A 247 -8.02 -24.93 6.41
CA TYR A 247 -9.16 -24.14 6.89
C TYR A 247 -9.61 -24.52 8.29
N ASP A 248 -9.58 -25.81 8.63
CA ASP A 248 -10.00 -26.33 9.93
C ASP A 248 -8.82 -26.58 10.89
N GLU A 249 -7.57 -26.36 10.44
CA GLU A 249 -6.38 -26.59 11.26
C GLU A 249 -6.18 -25.46 12.29
N PRO A 250 -5.59 -25.76 13.47
CA PRO A 250 -5.10 -24.73 14.38
C PRO A 250 -4.14 -23.77 13.69
N TYR A 251 -4.15 -22.49 14.09
CA TYR A 251 -3.31 -21.47 13.47
C TYR A 251 -1.80 -21.76 13.57
N GLU A 252 -1.37 -22.44 14.63
CA GLU A 252 0.02 -22.86 14.82
C GLU A 252 0.45 -23.87 13.75
N GLN A 253 -0.41 -24.85 13.44
CA GLN A 253 -0.12 -25.83 12.39
C GLN A 253 -0.12 -25.19 11.00
N PHE A 254 -1.05 -24.26 10.77
CA PHE A 254 -1.06 -23.49 9.54
C PHE A 254 0.20 -22.62 9.40
N ALA A 255 0.67 -21.99 10.48
CA ALA A 255 1.88 -21.19 10.50
C ALA A 255 3.14 -21.96 10.04
N GLU A 256 3.24 -23.27 10.36
CA GLU A 256 4.36 -24.11 9.88
C GLU A 256 4.41 -24.18 8.34
N LYS A 257 3.25 -24.25 7.68
CA LYS A 257 3.14 -24.24 6.22
C LYS A 257 3.50 -22.89 5.60
N LEU A 258 3.52 -21.82 6.41
CA LEU A 258 3.85 -20.46 5.98
C LEU A 258 5.33 -20.09 6.12
N ILE A 259 6.16 -21.00 6.66
CA ILE A 259 7.62 -20.80 6.82
C ILE A 259 8.30 -20.42 5.48
N PRO A 260 8.08 -21.12 4.36
CA PRO A 260 8.76 -20.80 3.09
C PRO A 260 8.42 -19.42 2.52
N TYR A 261 7.31 -18.84 2.98
CA TYR A 261 6.78 -17.55 2.52
C TYR A 261 7.16 -16.41 3.47
N GLY A 262 7.79 -16.71 4.61
CA GLY A 262 8.14 -15.72 5.63
C GLY A 262 6.92 -15.12 6.33
N LEU A 263 5.83 -15.88 6.44
CA LEU A 263 4.58 -15.48 7.11
C LEU A 263 4.22 -16.37 8.30
N ALA A 264 5.13 -17.27 8.72
CA ALA A 264 4.94 -18.12 9.89
C ALA A 264 4.76 -17.31 11.18
N VAL A 265 5.64 -16.33 11.46
CA VAL A 265 5.57 -15.50 12.67
C VAL A 265 4.28 -14.66 12.74
N PRO A 266 3.87 -13.91 11.69
CA PRO A 266 2.57 -13.25 11.68
C PRO A 266 1.42 -14.18 12.00
N MET A 267 1.40 -15.40 11.46
CA MET A 267 0.31 -16.34 11.69
C MET A 267 0.36 -16.99 13.08
N SER A 268 1.52 -17.41 13.57
CA SER A 268 1.64 -18.09 14.87
C SER A 268 1.31 -17.13 16.02
N GLU A 269 2.02 -16.00 16.10
CA GLU A 269 1.83 -15.02 17.17
C GLU A 269 0.50 -14.28 17.01
N GLY A 270 0.18 -13.85 15.78
CA GLY A 270 -1.10 -13.18 15.49
C GLY A 270 -2.30 -14.09 15.74
N GLY A 271 -2.20 -15.37 15.37
CA GLY A 271 -3.23 -16.37 15.62
C GLY A 271 -3.40 -16.69 17.11
N THR A 272 -2.30 -16.76 17.87
CA THR A 272 -2.33 -16.94 19.33
C THR A 272 -3.04 -15.77 20.00
N MET A 273 -2.63 -14.53 19.70
CA MET A 273 -3.25 -13.33 20.25
C MET A 273 -4.72 -13.21 19.88
N LEU A 274 -5.08 -13.56 18.64
CA LEU A 274 -6.46 -13.55 18.18
C LEU A 274 -7.31 -14.56 18.97
N ARG A 275 -6.81 -15.76 19.25
CA ARG A 275 -7.51 -16.75 20.08
C ARG A 275 -7.68 -16.28 21.52
N GLU A 276 -6.65 -15.67 22.10
CA GLU A 276 -6.66 -15.25 23.50
C GLU A 276 -7.49 -14.00 23.75
N THR A 277 -7.52 -13.07 22.80
CA THR A 277 -8.08 -11.72 22.99
C THR A 277 -9.23 -11.37 22.05
N GLY A 278 -9.45 -12.15 20.99
CA GLY A 278 -10.37 -11.81 19.89
C GLY A 278 -9.88 -10.68 18.98
N SER A 279 -8.65 -10.17 19.19
CA SER A 279 -8.11 -9.00 18.50
C SER A 279 -7.24 -9.37 17.30
N PHE A 280 -7.52 -8.77 16.15
CA PHE A 280 -6.71 -8.92 14.93
C PHE A 280 -5.45 -8.05 14.92
N THR A 281 -5.32 -7.11 15.86
CA THR A 281 -4.27 -6.09 15.88
C THR A 281 -2.87 -6.67 15.76
N ALA A 282 -2.58 -7.76 16.47
CA ALA A 282 -1.25 -8.40 16.45
C ALA A 282 -0.92 -8.98 15.06
N LEU A 283 -1.86 -9.70 14.45
CA LEU A 283 -1.71 -10.26 13.10
C LEU A 283 -1.47 -9.14 12.07
N GLU A 284 -2.29 -8.08 12.12
CA GLU A 284 -2.17 -6.94 11.19
C GLU A 284 -0.83 -6.23 11.34
N ARG A 285 -0.40 -5.96 12.58
CA ARG A 285 0.89 -5.33 12.88
C ARG A 285 2.05 -6.17 12.38
N LEU A 286 2.06 -7.48 12.64
CA LEU A 286 3.14 -8.37 12.20
C LEU A 286 3.19 -8.51 10.67
N CYS A 287 2.04 -8.56 10.00
CA CYS A 287 1.99 -8.52 8.53
C CYS A 287 2.54 -7.20 7.98
N ASP A 288 2.17 -6.07 8.58
CA ASP A 288 2.66 -4.76 8.16
C ASP A 288 4.18 -4.62 8.37
N ASN A 289 4.70 -5.13 9.50
CA ASN A 289 6.14 -5.18 9.76
C ASN A 289 6.88 -6.00 8.69
N ARG A 290 6.31 -7.13 8.26
CA ARG A 290 6.90 -7.97 7.22
C ARG A 290 7.09 -7.22 5.88
N LEU A 291 6.17 -6.33 5.53
CA LEU A 291 6.30 -5.45 4.34
C LEU A 291 7.44 -4.43 4.51
N VAL A 292 7.57 -3.85 5.71
CA VAL A 292 8.66 -2.92 6.04
C VAL A 292 10.02 -3.62 6.00
N GLU A 293 10.13 -4.81 6.56
CA GLU A 293 11.33 -5.65 6.50
C GLU A 293 11.71 -5.99 5.06
N PHE A 294 10.72 -6.32 4.21
CA PHE A 294 10.96 -6.53 2.78
C PHE A 294 11.55 -5.27 2.13
N ALA A 295 10.99 -4.09 2.40
CA ALA A 295 11.49 -2.85 1.85
C ALA A 295 12.93 -2.53 2.30
N LYS A 296 13.29 -2.85 3.56
CA LYS A 296 14.65 -2.62 4.09
C LYS A 296 15.74 -3.35 3.28
N ALA A 297 15.41 -4.46 2.60
CA ALA A 297 16.36 -5.16 1.74
C ALA A 297 16.86 -4.30 0.56
N ALA A 298 16.06 -3.31 0.11
CA ALA A 298 16.44 -2.39 -0.96
C ALA A 298 17.48 -1.34 -0.53
N LYS A 299 17.76 -1.18 0.77
CA LYS A 299 18.81 -0.24 1.25
C LYS A 299 20.19 -0.55 0.64
N HIS A 300 20.42 -1.80 0.22
CA HIS A 300 21.67 -2.24 -0.40
C HIS A 300 21.71 -2.04 -1.92
N VAL A 301 20.60 -1.67 -2.56
CA VAL A 301 20.54 -1.41 -4.01
C VAL A 301 21.00 0.02 -4.28
N THR A 302 22.06 0.16 -5.08
CA THR A 302 22.70 1.46 -5.30
C THR A 302 21.89 2.37 -6.22
N PHE A 303 21.35 1.83 -7.32
CA PHE A 303 20.62 2.57 -8.36
C PHE A 303 19.52 1.70 -8.97
N GLY A 304 18.40 2.31 -9.35
CA GLY A 304 17.27 1.65 -10.00
C GLY A 304 15.94 2.26 -9.55
N VAL A 305 14.83 1.61 -9.85
CA VAL A 305 13.50 1.98 -9.32
C VAL A 305 13.33 1.49 -7.88
N GLU A 306 14.13 0.52 -7.44
CA GLU A 306 14.05 -0.11 -6.12
C GLU A 306 14.20 0.88 -4.96
N PRO A 307 15.15 1.83 -4.95
CA PRO A 307 15.22 2.85 -3.90
C PRO A 307 13.98 3.76 -3.86
N LEU A 308 13.42 4.11 -5.02
CA LEU A 308 12.20 4.92 -5.10
C LEU A 308 11.01 4.15 -4.52
N ALA A 309 10.84 2.90 -4.94
CA ALA A 309 9.81 2.00 -4.44
C ALA A 309 9.94 1.79 -2.92
N ALA A 310 11.14 1.50 -2.42
CA ALA A 310 11.38 1.30 -1.00
C ALA A 310 11.06 2.54 -0.16
N TYR A 311 11.36 3.73 -0.68
CA TYR A 311 10.98 5.00 -0.05
C TYR A 311 9.47 5.22 0.00
N LEU A 312 8.74 4.91 -1.09
CA LEU A 312 7.27 4.96 -1.07
C LEU A 312 6.68 4.02 -0.02
N ILE A 313 7.17 2.76 0.02
CA ILE A 313 6.74 1.76 1.02
C ILE A 313 7.02 2.25 2.44
N ALA A 314 8.20 2.84 2.67
CA ALA A 314 8.59 3.40 3.96
C ALA A 314 7.63 4.52 4.38
N LYS A 315 7.34 5.47 3.48
CA LYS A 315 6.44 6.60 3.77
C LYS A 315 4.99 6.15 4.02
N GLU A 316 4.49 5.15 3.29
CA GLU A 316 3.16 4.61 3.56
C GLU A 316 3.07 3.87 4.91
N ALA A 317 4.11 3.13 5.29
CA ALA A 317 4.18 2.52 6.62
C ALA A 317 4.27 3.57 7.72
N GLU A 318 5.07 4.60 7.51
CA GLU A 318 5.23 5.73 8.42
C GLU A 318 3.91 6.47 8.64
N ILE A 319 3.19 6.84 7.58
CA ILE A 319 1.89 7.52 7.66
C ILE A 319 0.87 6.67 8.43
N ARG A 320 0.89 5.35 8.27
CA ARG A 320 0.05 4.44 9.08
C ARG A 320 0.44 4.47 10.55
N THR A 321 1.73 4.45 10.86
CA THR A 321 2.23 4.57 12.25
C THR A 321 1.84 5.90 12.87
N VAL A 322 2.03 7.01 12.17
CA VAL A 322 1.61 8.34 12.62
C VAL A 322 0.11 8.39 12.90
N ARG A 323 -0.71 7.85 12.00
CA ARG A 323 -2.17 7.77 12.19
C ARG A 323 -2.54 7.02 13.47
N ILE A 324 -1.89 5.89 13.74
CA ILE A 324 -2.14 5.09 14.94
C ILE A 324 -1.82 5.88 16.21
N ILE A 325 -0.65 6.54 16.25
CA ILE A 325 -0.21 7.31 17.42
C ILE A 325 -1.13 8.51 17.65
N MET A 326 -1.38 9.30 16.60
CA MET A 326 -2.25 10.49 16.69
C MET A 326 -3.67 10.13 17.11
N THR A 327 -4.24 9.06 16.53
CA THR A 327 -5.58 8.57 16.92
C THR A 327 -5.59 8.13 18.38
N GLY A 328 -4.57 7.40 18.83
CA GLY A 328 -4.47 6.96 20.22
C GLY A 328 -4.36 8.11 21.21
N LEU A 329 -3.52 9.11 20.91
CA LEU A 329 -3.39 10.32 21.73
C LEU A 329 -4.69 11.12 21.79
N LEU A 330 -5.38 11.30 20.66
CA LEU A 330 -6.69 11.99 20.62
C LEU A 330 -7.77 11.25 21.42
N GLN A 331 -7.65 9.92 21.53
CA GLN A 331 -8.54 9.07 22.33
C GLN A 331 -8.07 8.92 23.79
N ASN A 332 -6.97 9.57 24.19
CA ASN A 332 -6.34 9.45 25.51
C ASN A 332 -5.97 8.00 25.89
N LEU A 333 -5.56 7.19 24.90
CA LEU A 333 -5.02 5.85 25.15
C LEU A 333 -3.67 5.96 25.88
N SER A 334 -3.35 4.95 26.70
CA SER A 334 -2.04 4.89 27.33
C SER A 334 -0.94 4.63 26.30
N ARG A 335 0.30 5.00 26.66
CA ARG A 335 1.49 4.70 25.87
C ARG A 335 1.58 3.21 25.52
N GLU A 336 1.30 2.33 26.48
CA GLU A 336 1.35 0.88 26.30
C GLU A 336 0.28 0.41 25.30
N GLU A 337 -0.92 0.98 25.36
CA GLU A 337 -2.00 0.67 24.41
C GLU A 337 -1.63 1.12 22.99
N ILE A 338 -1.02 2.31 22.84
CA ILE A 338 -0.54 2.79 21.54
C ILE A 338 0.60 1.88 21.03
N ALA A 339 1.57 1.56 21.89
CA ALA A 339 2.73 0.74 21.53
C ALA A 339 2.35 -0.66 21.02
N GLN A 340 1.30 -1.28 21.57
CA GLN A 340 0.78 -2.57 21.07
C GLN A 340 0.29 -2.53 19.61
N ARG A 341 -0.03 -1.34 19.10
CA ARG A 341 -0.55 -1.10 17.75
C ARG A 341 0.52 -0.55 16.80
N VAL A 342 1.59 0.04 17.30
CA VAL A 342 2.63 0.69 16.49
C VAL A 342 3.44 -0.33 15.68
N ARG A 343 3.65 -0.04 14.39
CA ARG A 343 4.45 -0.87 13.47
C ARG A 343 5.94 -0.53 13.59
N GLU A 344 6.78 -1.42 13.09
CA GLU A 344 8.19 -1.14 12.91
C GLU A 344 8.45 0.01 11.93
N THR A 345 9.49 0.79 12.19
CA THR A 345 9.95 1.85 11.30
C THR A 345 10.87 1.29 10.23
N TYR A 346 10.86 1.91 9.05
CA TYR A 346 11.84 1.65 8.00
C TYR A 346 13.22 2.23 8.34
N ALA A 347 13.24 3.47 8.84
CA ALA A 347 14.43 4.25 9.15
C ALA A 347 15.28 3.58 10.22
#